data_AF-T2D1G4-F1
#
_entry.id   AF-T2D1G4-F1
#
_cell.length_a   1.000
_cell.length_b   1.000
_cell.length_c   1.000
_cell.angle_alpha   90.00
_cell.angle_beta   90.00
_cell.angle_gamma   90.00
#
_symmetry.space_group_name_H-M   'P 1'
#
loop_
_entity.id
_entity.type
_entity.pdbx_description
1 polymer ?
#
loop_
_entity_poly.entity_id
_entity_poly.type
_entity_poly.pdbx_seq_one_letter_code
_entity_poly.pdbx_strand_id
1 'polypeptide(L)'
;AALLDTPINDAQTEMVVNWVTDSLHAKVTTFIPNHWHGDCIGGLGYLQKKGVQSYANQMTIDLAKEKGLPVPEHGFTDSLTVSLDGMPLQCYYLGGGHATDNIV
;
A
#
# COMPACT_ATOMS: atom_id res chain seq x y z
N ALA A 1 2.13 3.19 -12.29
CA ALA A 1 2.71 2.04 -11.56
C ALA A 1 1.96 1.86 -10.24
N ALA A 2 1.76 0.60 -9.84
CA ALA A 2 1.32 0.25 -8.51
C ALA A 2 2.52 -0.25 -7.70
N LEU A 3 2.62 0.19 -6.45
CA LEU A 3 3.63 -0.28 -5.50
C LEU A 3 2.93 -1.17 -4.47
N LEU A 4 3.37 -2.44 -4.37
CA LEU A 4 2.89 -3.39 -3.37
C LEU A 4 3.92 -3.45 -2.26
N ASP A 5 3.54 -3.00 -1.06
CA ASP A 5 4.41 -2.70 0.07
C ASP A 5 5.47 -1.60 -0.18
N THR A 6 5.81 -0.88 0.88
CA THR A 6 6.94 0.05 0.90
C THR A 6 8.15 -0.57 1.58
N PRO A 7 9.37 -0.07 1.33
CA PRO A 7 10.45 -0.20 2.29
C PRO A 7 10.06 0.28 3.70
N ILE A 8 10.86 -0.07 4.70
CA ILE A 8 10.55 0.20 6.12
C ILE A 8 10.50 1.69 6.52
N ASN A 9 10.87 2.61 5.61
CA ASN A 9 10.87 4.06 5.89
C ASN A 9 10.72 4.91 4.62
N ASP A 10 10.41 6.19 4.82
CA ASP A 10 10.25 7.21 3.77
C ASP A 10 11.48 7.34 2.86
N ALA A 11 12.71 7.34 3.40
CA ALA A 11 13.93 7.59 2.62
C ALA A 11 14.19 6.49 1.58
N GLN A 12 14.01 5.23 1.97
CA GLN A 12 14.11 4.11 1.03
C GLN A 12 12.96 4.08 0.04
N THR A 13 11.76 4.46 0.48
CA THR A 13 10.59 4.57 -0.40
C THR A 13 10.78 5.63 -1.47
N GLU A 14 11.37 6.78 -1.12
CA GLU A 14 11.74 7.82 -2.07
C GLU A 14 12.73 7.30 -3.12
N MET A 15 13.78 6.58 -2.70
CA MET A 15 14.74 5.98 -3.65
C MET A 15 14.06 5.04 -4.66
N VAL A 16 13.15 4.18 -4.19
CA VAL A 16 12.40 3.26 -5.06
C VAL A 16 11.49 4.02 -6.02
N VAL A 17 10.73 5.00 -5.52
CA VAL A 17 9.80 5.79 -6.35
C VAL A 17 10.55 6.61 -7.41
N ASN A 18 11.69 7.19 -7.06
CA ASN A 18 12.53 7.92 -8.01
C ASN A 18 13.10 6.95 -9.05
N TRP A 19 13.63 5.79 -8.64
CA TRP A 19 14.13 4.79 -9.58
C TRP A 19 13.07 4.28 -10.56
N VAL A 20 11.84 4.03 -10.08
CA VAL A 20 10.69 3.66 -10.94
C VAL A 20 10.40 4.76 -11.96
N THR A 21 10.49 6.02 -11.55
CA THR A 21 10.27 7.17 -12.45
C THR A 21 11.40 7.30 -13.47
N ASP A 22 12.65 7.24 -13.02
CA ASP A 22 13.83 7.54 -13.85
C ASP A 22 14.19 6.39 -14.81
N SER A 23 14.07 5.15 -14.34
CA SER A 23 14.49 3.97 -15.11
C SER A 23 13.32 3.32 -15.86
N LEU A 24 12.15 3.22 -15.21
CA LEU A 24 10.97 2.58 -15.80
C LEU A 24 10.02 3.58 -16.45
N HIS A 25 10.28 4.89 -16.34
CA HIS A 25 9.48 5.96 -16.94
C HIS A 25 8.00 5.90 -16.51
N ALA A 26 7.74 5.45 -15.28
CA ALA A 26 6.39 5.25 -14.76
C ALA A 26 6.16 6.09 -13.49
N LYS A 27 5.00 6.75 -13.41
CA LYS A 27 4.56 7.42 -12.17
C LYS A 27 3.94 6.40 -11.22
N VAL A 28 4.33 6.39 -9.95
CA VAL A 28 3.62 5.63 -8.91
C VAL A 28 2.32 6.36 -8.57
N THR A 29 1.18 5.70 -8.81
CA THR A 29 -0.16 6.28 -8.65
C THR A 29 -1.02 5.49 -7.66
N THR A 30 -0.65 4.23 -7.42
CA THR A 30 -1.42 3.26 -6.65
C THR A 30 -0.52 2.58 -5.63
N PHE A 31 -1.01 2.39 -4.42
CA PHE A 31 -0.32 1.69 -3.34
C PHE A 31 -1.25 0.69 -2.67
N ILE A 32 -0.75 -0.51 -2.36
CA ILE A 32 -1.50 -1.56 -1.67
C ILE A 32 -0.55 -2.24 -0.68
N PRO A 33 -0.73 -2.08 0.64
CA PRO A 33 0.05 -2.82 1.63
C PRO A 33 -0.52 -4.20 1.89
N ASN A 34 0.35 -5.13 2.25
CA ASN A 34 -0.01 -6.48 2.67
C ASN A 34 -0.72 -6.49 4.03
N HIS A 35 -0.17 -5.77 5.02
CA HIS A 35 -0.72 -5.62 6.37
C HIS A 35 -0.13 -4.37 7.06
N TRP A 36 -0.47 -4.12 8.33
CA TRP A 36 -0.11 -2.88 9.03
C TRP A 36 1.37 -2.73 9.45
N HIS A 37 2.23 -3.74 9.30
CA HIS A 37 3.62 -3.64 9.75
C HIS A 37 4.46 -2.65 8.95
N GLY A 38 5.58 -2.22 9.55
CA GLY A 38 6.46 -1.21 8.98
C GLY A 38 7.13 -1.63 7.67
N ASP A 39 7.38 -2.92 7.46
CA ASP A 39 7.85 -3.47 6.18
C ASP A 39 6.79 -3.47 5.07
N CYS A 40 5.55 -3.04 5.37
CA CYS A 40 4.49 -2.86 4.40
C CYS A 40 4.10 -1.38 4.23
N ILE A 41 3.91 -0.63 5.33
CA ILE A 41 3.44 0.77 5.31
C ILE A 41 4.46 1.80 5.81
N GLY A 42 5.71 1.40 6.08
CA GLY A 42 6.73 2.27 6.69
C GLY A 42 7.06 3.53 5.90
N GLY A 43 6.82 3.54 4.59
CA GLY A 43 6.98 4.69 3.70
C GLY A 43 5.68 5.33 3.22
N LEU A 44 4.52 4.91 3.75
CA LEU A 44 3.22 5.43 3.30
C LEU A 44 3.09 6.94 3.52
N GLY A 45 3.72 7.49 4.56
CA GLY A 45 3.73 8.94 4.81
C GLY A 45 4.33 9.75 3.66
N TYR A 46 5.44 9.29 3.08
CA TYR A 46 6.01 9.88 1.86
C TYR A 46 5.06 9.77 0.66
N LEU A 47 4.43 8.61 0.45
CA LEU A 47 3.51 8.39 -0.67
C LEU A 47 2.27 9.29 -0.61
N GLN A 48 1.71 9.50 0.60
CA GLN A 48 0.59 10.41 0.81
C GLN A 48 0.94 11.86 0.45
N LYS A 49 2.13 12.34 0.82
CA LYS A 49 2.63 13.68 0.42
C LYS A 49 2.76 13.84 -1.09
N LYS A 50 2.92 12.74 -1.84
CA LYS A 50 2.98 12.71 -3.30
C LYS A 50 1.60 12.51 -3.98
N GLY A 51 0.54 12.33 -3.20
CA GLY A 51 -0.82 12.11 -3.71
C GLY A 51 -1.02 10.73 -4.35
N VAL A 52 -0.37 9.69 -3.81
CA VAL A 52 -0.57 8.31 -4.25
C VAL A 52 -1.83 7.74 -3.61
N GLN A 53 -2.72 7.14 -4.41
CA GLN A 53 -3.94 6.51 -3.90
C GLN A 53 -3.62 5.17 -3.23
N SER A 54 -4.05 4.99 -1.99
CA SER A 54 -3.79 3.78 -1.20
C SER A 54 -5.06 2.97 -0.96
N TYR A 55 -4.99 1.65 -1.18
CA TYR A 55 -6.08 0.70 -0.93
C TYR A 55 -5.59 -0.40 0.01
N ALA A 56 -6.39 -0.80 0.99
CA ALA A 56 -5.99 -1.83 1.96
C ALA A 56 -7.19 -2.60 2.50
N ASN A 57 -6.92 -3.73 3.17
CA ASN A 57 -7.93 -4.34 4.03
C ASN A 57 -8.41 -3.33 5.08
N GLN A 58 -9.71 -3.30 5.35
CA GLN A 58 -10.30 -2.45 6.37
C GLN A 58 -9.65 -2.68 7.74
N MET A 59 -9.27 -3.91 8.05
CA MET A 59 -8.54 -4.22 9.29
C MET A 59 -7.17 -3.52 9.37
N THR A 60 -6.45 -3.41 8.24
CA THR A 60 -5.18 -2.65 8.16
C THR A 60 -5.41 -1.17 8.44
N ILE A 61 -6.49 -0.59 7.91
CA ILE A 61 -6.87 0.82 8.15
C ILE A 61 -7.16 1.04 9.65
N ASP A 62 -7.92 0.15 10.26
CA ASP A 62 -8.31 0.26 11.66
C ASP A 62 -7.09 0.13 12.59
N LEU A 63 -6.23 -0.86 12.34
CA LEU A 63 -4.99 -1.07 13.10
C LEU A 63 -4.00 0.09 12.94
N ALA A 64 -3.83 0.62 11.72
CA ALA A 64 -2.98 1.78 11.47
C ALA A 64 -3.48 3.01 12.24
N LYS A 65 -4.79 3.24 12.23
CA LYS A 65 -5.42 4.36 12.95
C LYS A 65 -5.27 4.23 14.46
N GLU A 66 -5.51 3.05 15.03
CA GLU A 66 -5.33 2.78 16.47
C GLU A 66 -3.88 3.04 16.92
N LYS A 67 -2.91 2.70 16.08
CA LYS A 67 -1.47 2.82 16.38
C LYS A 67 -0.88 4.19 16.04
N GLY A 68 -1.67 5.12 15.50
CA GLY A 68 -1.18 6.43 15.07
C GLY A 68 -0.20 6.37 13.89
N LEU A 69 -0.33 5.35 13.04
CA LEU A 69 0.45 5.20 11.81
C LEU A 69 -0.23 5.92 10.63
N PRO A 70 0.48 6.17 9.51
CA PRO A 70 -0.18 6.62 8.28
C PRO A 70 -1.29 5.65 7.85
N VAL A 71 -2.47 6.18 7.53
CA VAL A 71 -3.68 5.39 7.30
C VAL A 71 -4.01 5.31 5.80
N PRO A 72 -4.16 4.12 5.21
CA PRO A 72 -4.67 3.98 3.84
C PRO A 72 -6.10 4.55 3.69
N GLU A 73 -6.37 5.17 2.55
CA GLU A 73 -7.62 5.91 2.28
C GLU A 73 -8.82 5.01 1.95
N HIS A 74 -8.62 3.93 1.18
CA HIS A 74 -9.72 3.11 0.64
C HIS A 74 -9.68 1.69 1.21
N GLY A 75 -10.71 1.32 1.96
CA GLY A 75 -10.84 0.01 2.62
C GLY A 75 -11.67 -1.00 1.83
N PHE A 76 -11.36 -2.29 1.98
CA PHE A 76 -12.22 -3.41 1.59
C PHE A 76 -12.23 -4.50 2.67
N THR A 77 -13.28 -5.31 2.75
CA THR A 77 -13.46 -6.31 3.82
C THR A 77 -13.32 -7.77 3.36
N ASP A 78 -13.49 -8.04 2.06
CA ASP A 78 -13.43 -9.38 1.48
C ASP A 78 -12.44 -9.38 0.30
N SER A 79 -12.83 -8.76 -0.81
CA SER A 79 -11.99 -8.60 -1.99
C SER A 79 -12.18 -7.24 -2.65
N LEU A 80 -11.18 -6.82 -3.42
CA LEU A 80 -11.19 -5.61 -4.21
C LEU A 80 -10.42 -5.85 -5.52
N THR A 81 -10.94 -5.36 -6.63
CA THR A 81 -10.16 -5.25 -7.87
C THR A 81 -9.83 -3.79 -8.13
N VAL A 82 -8.53 -3.45 -8.10
CA VAL A 82 -8.03 -2.14 -8.46
C VAL A 82 -7.56 -2.18 -9.91
N SER A 83 -8.00 -1.23 -10.74
CA SER A 83 -7.51 -1.11 -12.11
C SER A 83 -6.30 -0.18 -12.16
N LEU A 84 -5.15 -0.70 -12.59
CA LEU A 84 -3.99 0.09 -12.97
C LEU A 84 -4.06 0.37 -14.47
N ASP A 85 -4.83 1.39 -14.85
CA ASP A 85 -5.03 1.80 -16.25
C ASP A 85 -5.40 0.64 -17.19
N GLY A 86 -6.41 -0.15 -16.78
CA GLY A 86 -6.87 -1.33 -17.50
C GLY A 86 -6.25 -2.66 -17.07
N MET A 87 -5.10 -2.65 -16.36
CA MET A 87 -4.51 -3.87 -15.78
C MET A 87 -5.16 -4.18 -14.41
N PRO A 88 -5.79 -5.35 -14.22
CA PRO A 88 -6.43 -5.68 -12.96
C PRO A 88 -5.42 -6.13 -11.88
N LEU A 89 -5.55 -5.57 -10.68
CA LEU A 89 -4.90 -6.01 -9.45
C LEU A 89 -5.99 -6.54 -8.52
N GLN A 90 -5.94 -7.83 -8.19
CA GLN A 90 -6.95 -8.46 -7.35
C GLN A 90 -6.39 -8.64 -5.93
N CYS A 91 -7.08 -8.06 -4.95
CA CYS A 91 -6.71 -8.12 -3.54
C CYS A 91 -7.73 -8.99 -2.81
N TYR A 92 -7.27 -9.96 -2.04
CA TYR A 92 -8.14 -10.86 -1.29
C TYR A 92 -7.74 -10.95 0.17
N TYR A 93 -8.72 -10.79 1.06
CA TYR A 93 -8.62 -11.17 2.45
C TYR A 93 -9.21 -12.58 2.63
N LEU A 94 -8.34 -13.57 2.84
CA LEU A 94 -8.74 -14.98 2.95
C LEU A 94 -8.67 -15.51 4.39
N GLY A 95 -8.55 -14.61 5.37
CA GLY A 95 -8.37 -14.91 6.79
C GLY A 95 -6.96 -14.61 7.29
N GLY A 96 -6.82 -14.57 8.61
CA GLY A 96 -5.56 -14.25 9.29
C GLY A 96 -4.50 -15.34 9.15
N GLY A 97 -3.23 -14.93 9.17
CA GLY A 97 -2.05 -15.80 9.11
C GLY A 97 -0.88 -15.19 9.86
N HIS A 98 0.10 -14.65 9.12
CA HIS A 98 1.21 -13.88 9.70
C HIS A 98 0.70 -12.66 10.48
N ALA A 99 -0.30 -11.97 9.93
CA ALA A 99 -1.03 -10.91 10.59
C ALA A 99 -2.53 -11.16 10.47
N THR A 100 -3.32 -10.57 11.37
CA THR A 100 -4.78 -10.71 11.38
C THR A 100 -5.44 -10.07 10.16
N ASP A 101 -4.79 -9.07 9.58
CA ASP A 101 -5.25 -8.23 8.47
C ASP A 101 -4.56 -8.55 7.13
N ASN A 102 -3.67 -9.54 7.08
CA ASN A 102 -2.89 -9.84 5.87
C ASN A 102 -3.77 -10.14 4.64
N ILE A 103 -3.34 -9.68 3.47
CA ILE A 103 -4.00 -9.99 2.18
C ILE A 103 -3.02 -10.67 1.22
N VAL A 104 -3.55 -11.10 0.08
CA VAL A 104 -2.78 -11.50 -1.11
C VAL A 104 -3.24 -10.73 -2.33
#